data_AF-A0AAX2M3X5-F1
#
_entry.id   AF-A0AAX2M3X5-F1
#
_cell.length_a   1.000
_cell.length_b   1.000
_cell.length_c   1.000
_cell.angle_alpha   90.00
_cell.angle_beta   90.00
_cell.angle_gamma   90.00
#
_symmetry.space_group_name_H-M   'P 1'
#
loop_
_entity.id
_entity.type
_entity.pdbx_description
1 polymer ?
#
loop_
_entity_poly.entity_id
_entity_poly.type
_entity_poly.pdbx_seq_one_letter_code
_entity_poly.pdbx_strand_id
1 'polypeptide(L)'
;MPLNGAPYISGSVAFDGEAKDNKLILESNTKIDLHNSQYFSDEEDKDIYDERITRLMGAFGINSNLQNNKVLIDSANIVLHGPDGEYTARSTFEILGALADVNNLKKYNVSKNSVIIKNLNLDLMVNSQNKITFYDAVLFGEIYGGRTLQGNAEKNSIEVYHFNSLDHLNKNIKTHASLNLYGRYSNDGEANGNKIVFRLKKPLKISDNFYGKNYYNLYGGFATEGANFNVFDI
;
A
#
# COMPACT_ATOMS: atom_id res chain seq x y z
N MET A 1 12.65 -21.24 2.12
CA MET A 1 12.42 -21.25 0.65
C MET A 1 13.04 -19.99 0.06
N PRO A 2 13.65 -20.03 -1.13
CA PRO A 2 14.03 -18.81 -1.84
C PRO A 2 12.78 -17.96 -2.05
N LEU A 3 12.86 -16.67 -1.72
CA LEU A 3 11.73 -15.75 -1.88
C LEU A 3 11.41 -15.60 -3.37
N ASN A 4 10.12 -15.71 -3.70
CA ASN A 4 9.65 -15.17 -4.97
C ASN A 4 9.83 -13.65 -4.91
N GLY A 5 10.47 -13.05 -5.92
CA GLY A 5 10.76 -11.63 -5.92
C GLY A 5 9.48 -10.81 -5.78
N ALA A 6 9.49 -9.78 -4.95
CA ALA A 6 8.34 -8.90 -4.81
C ALA A 6 8.30 -7.90 -5.98
N PRO A 7 7.20 -7.81 -6.75
CA PRO A 7 7.12 -6.92 -7.91
C PRO A 7 7.07 -5.44 -7.54
N TYR A 8 7.80 -4.62 -8.30
CA TYR A 8 7.79 -3.16 -8.23
C TYR A 8 7.22 -2.68 -9.57
N ILE A 9 6.00 -2.19 -9.55
CA ILE A 9 5.29 -1.72 -10.74
C ILE A 9 5.17 -0.21 -10.63
N SER A 10 5.77 0.51 -11.58
CA SER A 10 5.78 1.97 -11.57
C SER A 10 5.34 2.54 -12.91
N GLY A 11 4.57 3.63 -12.89
CA GLY A 11 4.27 4.42 -14.10
C GLY A 11 5.52 5.03 -14.74
N SER A 12 6.54 5.34 -13.93
CA SER A 12 7.83 5.84 -14.40
C SER A 12 8.94 5.59 -13.38
N VAL A 13 10.19 5.60 -13.85
CA VAL A 13 11.39 5.57 -13.00
C VAL A 13 12.31 6.72 -13.42
N ALA A 14 12.77 7.51 -12.45
CA ALA A 14 13.73 8.61 -12.66
C ALA A 14 14.98 8.44 -11.78
N PHE A 15 16.14 8.81 -12.32
CA PHE A 15 17.41 8.85 -11.61
C PHE A 15 18.02 10.24 -11.80
N ASP A 16 18.34 10.94 -10.70
CA ASP A 16 18.91 12.28 -10.70
C ASP A 16 18.14 13.28 -11.60
N GLY A 17 16.80 13.24 -11.55
CA GLY A 17 15.95 14.01 -12.46
C GLY A 17 14.56 14.29 -11.92
N GLU A 18 13.56 14.21 -12.79
CA GLU A 18 12.16 14.47 -12.44
C GLU A 18 11.24 13.43 -13.06
N ALA A 19 10.17 13.07 -12.35
CA ALA A 19 9.06 12.29 -12.90
C ALA A 19 7.77 13.08 -12.74
N LYS A 20 7.20 13.50 -13.88
CA LYS A 20 6.03 14.36 -13.90
C LYS A 20 4.91 13.77 -14.76
N ASP A 21 3.68 13.88 -14.26
CA ASP A 21 2.45 13.55 -15.01
C ASP A 21 2.34 12.05 -15.41
N ASN A 22 3.02 11.16 -14.70
CA ASN A 22 3.00 9.72 -14.98
C ASN A 22 1.82 9.02 -14.30
N LYS A 23 1.47 7.84 -14.82
CA LYS A 23 0.34 7.07 -14.30
C LYS A 23 0.59 5.56 -14.33
N LEU A 24 0.19 4.91 -13.24
CA LEU A 24 -0.07 3.48 -13.19
C LEU A 24 -1.59 3.28 -13.13
N ILE A 25 -2.16 2.57 -14.10
CA ILE A 25 -3.60 2.29 -14.15
C ILE A 25 -3.79 0.78 -14.09
N LEU A 26 -4.60 0.33 -13.14
CA LEU A 26 -5.05 -1.06 -13.01
C LEU A 26 -6.55 -1.13 -13.32
N GLU A 27 -6.86 -1.76 -14.46
CA GLU A 27 -8.22 -1.92 -14.97
C GLU A 27 -8.81 -3.27 -14.58
N SER A 28 -10.11 -3.44 -14.84
CA SER A 28 -10.81 -4.71 -14.62
C SER A 28 -10.05 -5.92 -15.14
N ASN A 29 -10.12 -7.03 -14.39
CA ASN A 29 -9.38 -8.28 -14.61
C ASN A 29 -7.88 -8.23 -14.28
N THR A 30 -7.34 -7.10 -13.82
CA THR A 30 -6.00 -7.06 -13.21
C THR A 30 -5.98 -7.92 -11.94
N LYS A 31 -4.95 -8.76 -11.84
CA LYS A 31 -4.61 -9.52 -10.64
C LYS A 31 -3.16 -9.23 -10.24
N ILE A 32 -2.92 -9.03 -8.96
CA ILE A 32 -1.59 -8.87 -8.39
C ILE A 32 -1.40 -9.93 -7.32
N ASP A 33 -0.51 -10.86 -7.60
CA ASP A 33 -0.19 -11.97 -6.72
C ASP A 33 0.82 -11.55 -5.65
N LEU A 34 0.46 -11.79 -4.38
CA LEU A 34 1.29 -11.52 -3.23
C LEU A 34 1.61 -12.82 -2.51
N HIS A 35 2.90 -13.14 -2.42
CA HIS A 35 3.37 -14.25 -1.62
C HIS A 35 3.44 -13.90 -0.13
N ASN A 36 3.55 -14.93 0.70
CA ASN A 36 3.66 -14.78 2.15
C ASN A 36 4.92 -13.95 2.46
N SER A 37 4.74 -12.85 3.21
CA SER A 37 5.81 -11.91 3.54
C SER A 37 6.62 -12.42 4.72
N GLN A 38 7.95 -12.33 4.61
CA GLN A 38 8.83 -12.57 5.74
C GLN A 38 8.82 -11.36 6.69
N TYR A 39 8.92 -11.63 7.98
CA TYR A 39 9.05 -10.62 9.01
C TYR A 39 9.97 -11.11 10.12
N PHE A 40 10.50 -10.17 10.90
CA PHE A 40 11.10 -10.43 12.20
C PHE A 40 10.40 -9.55 13.22
N SER A 41 10.28 -10.03 14.45
CA SER A 41 9.78 -9.22 15.55
C SER A 41 10.94 -8.44 16.16
N ASP A 42 10.75 -7.15 16.40
CA ASP A 42 11.71 -6.34 17.15
C ASP A 42 11.63 -6.61 18.67
N GLU A 43 12.44 -5.91 19.46
CA GLU A 43 12.48 -6.05 20.93
C GLU A 43 11.16 -5.65 21.62
N GLU A 44 10.24 -4.98 20.90
CA GLU A 44 8.91 -4.58 21.38
C GLU A 44 7.78 -5.47 20.81
N ASP A 45 8.12 -6.64 20.26
CA ASP A 45 7.20 -7.57 19.58
C ASP A 45 6.46 -6.94 18.39
N LYS A 46 7.00 -5.87 17.79
CA LYS A 46 6.46 -5.32 16.55
C LYS A 46 7.01 -6.09 15.37
N ASP A 47 6.11 -6.53 14.51
CA ASP A 47 6.47 -7.20 13.26
C ASP A 47 7.10 -6.18 12.32
N ILE A 48 8.39 -6.34 12.03
CA ILE A 48 9.12 -5.64 10.99
C ILE A 48 9.14 -6.54 9.76
N TYR A 49 8.45 -6.11 8.72
CA TYR A 49 8.39 -6.83 7.46
C TYR A 49 9.66 -6.58 6.64
N ASP A 50 10.10 -7.63 5.97
CA ASP A 50 11.15 -7.54 4.97
C ASP A 50 10.77 -6.51 3.89
N GLU A 51 11.70 -5.66 3.46
CA GLU A 51 11.46 -4.62 2.46
C GLU A 51 11.10 -5.15 1.05
N ARG A 52 11.29 -6.46 0.82
CA ARG A 52 10.88 -7.19 -0.37
C ARG A 52 9.36 -7.41 -0.36
N ILE A 53 8.63 -6.29 -0.50
CA ILE A 53 7.18 -6.23 -0.59
C ILE A 53 6.76 -5.70 -1.95
N THR A 54 5.56 -6.05 -2.39
CA THR A 54 5.02 -5.56 -3.66
C THR A 54 4.73 -4.07 -3.55
N ARG A 55 5.21 -3.29 -4.53
CA ARG A 55 4.99 -1.84 -4.58
C ARG A 55 4.32 -1.43 -5.89
N LEU A 56 3.21 -0.71 -5.79
CA LEU A 56 2.52 -0.08 -6.91
C LEU A 56 2.72 1.43 -6.84
N MET A 57 3.32 2.02 -7.86
CA MET A 57 3.78 3.40 -7.82
C MET A 57 3.31 4.20 -9.04
N GLY A 58 2.86 5.43 -8.82
CA GLY A 58 2.63 6.37 -9.92
C GLY A 58 3.96 6.79 -10.54
N ALA A 59 4.96 7.03 -9.69
CA ALA A 59 6.35 7.20 -10.07
C ALA A 59 7.28 6.73 -8.94
N PHE A 60 8.44 6.22 -9.33
CA PHE A 60 9.58 5.96 -8.46
C PHE A 60 10.74 6.84 -8.92
N GLY A 61 11.53 7.35 -8.00
CA GLY A 61 12.76 8.02 -8.38
C GLY A 61 13.83 7.99 -7.30
N ILE A 62 15.07 7.85 -7.73
CA ILE A 62 16.24 8.05 -6.88
C ILE A 62 16.72 9.46 -7.13
N ASN A 63 16.92 10.24 -6.07
CA ASN A 63 17.39 11.62 -6.15
C ASN A 63 16.57 12.46 -7.14
N SER A 64 15.24 12.34 -7.09
CA SER A 64 14.37 12.91 -8.11
C SER A 64 13.14 13.60 -7.53
N ASN A 65 12.73 14.73 -8.12
CA ASN A 65 11.46 15.38 -7.79
C ASN A 65 10.32 14.70 -8.53
N LEU A 66 9.24 14.35 -7.81
CA LEU A 66 8.12 13.58 -8.38
C LEU A 66 6.82 14.38 -8.24
N GLN A 67 6.24 14.78 -9.37
CA GLN A 67 5.10 15.69 -9.37
C GLN A 67 3.92 15.18 -10.21
N ASN A 68 2.71 15.31 -9.68
CA ASN A 68 1.46 15.04 -10.40
C ASN A 68 1.37 13.62 -10.98
N ASN A 69 2.02 12.65 -10.33
CA ASN A 69 1.92 11.24 -10.71
C ASN A 69 0.69 10.60 -10.08
N LYS A 70 0.20 9.51 -10.68
CA LYS A 70 -1.07 8.91 -10.30
C LYS A 70 -1.01 7.39 -10.26
N VAL A 71 -1.54 6.80 -9.21
CA VAL A 71 -2.03 5.41 -9.24
C VAL A 71 -3.55 5.46 -9.33
N LEU A 72 -4.11 4.83 -10.35
CA LEU A 72 -5.55 4.63 -10.50
C LEU A 72 -5.85 3.14 -10.49
N ILE A 73 -6.54 2.69 -9.45
CA ILE A 73 -7.13 1.36 -9.38
C ILE A 73 -8.61 1.52 -9.73
N ASP A 74 -8.93 1.34 -11.01
CA ASP A 74 -10.31 1.39 -11.47
C ASP A 74 -11.08 0.15 -10.98
N SER A 75 -10.47 -1.02 -11.14
CA SER A 75 -10.91 -2.29 -10.56
C SER A 75 -9.79 -3.33 -10.59
N ALA A 76 -9.30 -3.80 -9.46
CA ALA A 76 -8.27 -4.87 -9.43
C ALA A 76 -8.49 -5.86 -8.27
N ASN A 77 -7.82 -7.02 -8.34
CA ASN A 77 -7.77 -7.99 -7.25
C ASN A 77 -6.33 -8.16 -6.75
N ILE A 78 -6.15 -8.09 -5.44
CA ILE A 78 -4.94 -8.56 -4.76
C ILE A 78 -5.17 -10.04 -4.41
N VAL A 79 -4.33 -10.91 -4.94
CA VAL A 79 -4.42 -12.36 -4.70
C VAL A 79 -3.39 -12.74 -3.65
N LEU A 80 -3.86 -13.12 -2.46
CA LEU A 80 -2.98 -13.59 -1.39
C LEU A 80 -2.61 -15.04 -1.66
N HIS A 81 -1.32 -15.36 -1.64
CA HIS A 81 -0.83 -16.73 -1.84
C HIS A 81 -0.59 -17.41 -0.51
N GLY A 82 -1.42 -18.41 -0.23
CA GLY A 82 -1.28 -19.27 0.91
C GLY A 82 -0.31 -20.43 0.68
N PRO A 83 0.68 -20.65 1.55
CA PRO A 83 1.48 -21.88 1.53
C PRO A 83 0.62 -23.12 1.80
N ASP A 84 1.00 -24.24 1.17
CA ASP A 84 0.38 -25.54 1.43
C ASP A 84 0.72 -26.02 2.86
N GLY A 85 -0.22 -26.74 3.47
CA GLY A 85 -0.06 -27.26 4.83
C GLY A 85 -0.19 -26.23 5.96
N GLU A 86 -0.38 -24.95 5.65
CA GLU A 86 -0.67 -23.90 6.63
C GLU A 86 -2.16 -23.56 6.69
N TYR A 87 -2.57 -22.91 7.76
CA TYR A 87 -3.97 -22.47 7.99
C TYR A 87 -4.15 -20.96 7.86
N THR A 88 -3.06 -20.23 7.63
CA THR A 88 -3.05 -18.77 7.58
C THR A 88 -1.99 -18.29 6.59
N ALA A 89 -2.23 -17.14 5.96
CA ALA A 89 -1.23 -16.43 5.17
C ALA A 89 -1.16 -14.97 5.62
N ARG A 90 0.01 -14.39 5.46
CA ARG A 90 0.25 -12.98 5.70
C ARG A 90 1.02 -12.37 4.54
N SER A 91 0.42 -11.42 3.84
CA SER A 91 1.12 -10.66 2.80
C SER A 91 1.14 -9.19 3.11
N THR A 92 2.15 -8.51 2.60
CA THR A 92 2.33 -7.06 2.72
C THR A 92 2.40 -6.41 1.35
N PHE A 93 1.90 -5.18 1.23
CA PHE A 93 1.96 -4.42 -0.01
C PHE A 93 1.96 -2.91 0.24
N GLU A 94 2.49 -2.16 -0.72
CA GLU A 94 2.38 -0.71 -0.75
C GLU A 94 1.73 -0.19 -2.04
N ILE A 95 0.92 0.86 -1.91
CA ILE A 95 0.48 1.69 -3.03
C ILE A 95 0.96 3.12 -2.78
N LEU A 96 1.70 3.71 -3.70
CA LEU A 96 2.24 5.05 -3.57
C LEU A 96 1.92 5.91 -4.78
N GLY A 97 1.39 7.12 -4.57
CA GLY A 97 1.26 8.09 -5.65
C GLY A 97 2.63 8.42 -6.25
N ALA A 98 3.64 8.55 -5.39
CA ALA A 98 5.04 8.60 -5.77
C ALA A 98 5.98 8.21 -4.60
N LEU A 99 7.15 7.66 -4.93
CA LEU A 99 8.24 7.36 -3.99
C LEU A 99 9.55 7.99 -4.45
N ALA A 100 10.02 9.01 -3.72
CA ALA A 100 11.36 9.55 -3.89
C ALA A 100 12.31 8.93 -2.86
N ASP A 101 13.20 8.08 -3.35
CA ASP A 101 14.34 7.59 -2.59
C ASP A 101 15.51 8.58 -2.73
N VAL A 102 16.31 8.68 -1.68
CA VAL A 102 17.37 9.69 -1.56
C VAL A 102 18.64 9.02 -1.05
N ASN A 103 19.69 9.04 -1.88
CA ASN A 103 21.00 8.51 -1.52
C ASN A 103 22.09 9.59 -1.50
N ASN A 104 21.70 10.85 -1.63
CA ASN A 104 22.58 11.99 -1.47
C ASN A 104 22.03 12.93 -0.38
N LEU A 105 22.75 13.99 -0.03
CA LEU A 105 22.35 14.89 1.07
C LEU A 105 21.36 15.99 0.65
N LYS A 106 20.70 15.87 -0.51
CA LYS A 106 19.79 16.89 -1.05
C LYS A 106 18.33 16.53 -0.78
N LYS A 107 17.51 17.58 -0.73
CA LYS A 107 16.05 17.48 -0.60
C LYS A 107 15.38 17.26 -1.96
N TYR A 108 14.51 16.26 -2.04
CA TYR A 108 13.71 15.90 -3.21
C TYR A 108 12.24 15.82 -2.85
N ASN A 109 11.44 16.56 -3.61
CA ASN A 109 10.06 16.81 -3.26
C ASN A 109 9.10 15.85 -3.99
N VAL A 110 8.03 15.44 -3.32
CA VAL A 110 6.90 14.72 -3.95
C VAL A 110 5.58 15.50 -3.85
N SER A 111 5.15 16.12 -4.94
CA SER A 111 4.02 17.07 -4.89
C SER A 111 2.85 16.67 -5.78
N LYS A 112 1.63 16.89 -5.30
CA LYS A 112 0.39 16.73 -6.09
C LYS A 112 0.19 15.31 -6.65
N ASN A 113 0.81 14.29 -6.07
CA ASN A 113 0.60 12.91 -6.50
C ASN A 113 -0.72 12.39 -5.93
N SER A 114 -1.29 11.38 -6.59
CA SER A 114 -2.62 10.86 -6.23
C SER A 114 -2.66 9.34 -6.26
N VAL A 115 -3.34 8.76 -5.28
CA VAL A 115 -3.77 7.36 -5.29
C VAL A 115 -5.30 7.36 -5.31
N ILE A 116 -5.90 6.77 -6.34
CA ILE A 116 -7.35 6.71 -6.50
C ILE A 116 -7.76 5.24 -6.58
N ILE A 117 -8.49 4.77 -5.57
CA ILE A 117 -8.99 3.40 -5.45
C ILE A 117 -10.49 3.41 -5.64
N LYS A 118 -10.93 3.16 -6.87
CA LYS A 118 -12.36 3.05 -7.17
C LYS A 118 -12.93 1.71 -6.72
N ASN A 119 -12.20 0.63 -6.98
CA ASN A 119 -12.57 -0.72 -6.56
C ASN A 119 -11.30 -1.59 -6.43
N LEU A 120 -11.07 -2.15 -5.25
CA LEU A 120 -9.97 -3.08 -5.01
C LEU A 120 -10.48 -4.22 -4.13
N ASN A 121 -10.30 -5.45 -4.61
CA ASN A 121 -10.76 -6.65 -3.95
C ASN A 121 -9.60 -7.51 -3.45
N LEU A 122 -9.92 -8.42 -2.53
CA LEU A 122 -9.03 -9.47 -2.08
C LEU A 122 -9.49 -10.81 -2.67
N ASP A 123 -8.53 -11.64 -3.05
CA ASP A 123 -8.72 -13.01 -3.51
C ASP A 123 -7.68 -13.91 -2.81
N LEU A 124 -7.86 -15.23 -2.87
CA LEU A 124 -6.96 -16.20 -2.27
C LEU A 124 -6.60 -17.28 -3.29
N MET A 125 -5.30 -17.58 -3.36
CA MET A 125 -4.81 -18.77 -4.02
C MET A 125 -3.95 -19.56 -3.02
N VAL A 126 -4.28 -20.83 -2.79
CA VAL A 126 -3.44 -21.69 -1.95
C VAL A 126 -2.86 -22.79 -2.83
N ASN A 127 -1.55 -22.96 -2.77
CA ASN A 127 -0.84 -23.95 -3.60
C ASN A 127 -0.97 -25.36 -3.01
N SER A 128 -2.20 -25.85 -2.78
CA SER A 128 -2.44 -27.17 -2.19
C SER A 128 -2.75 -28.24 -3.23
N GLN A 129 -2.16 -29.42 -3.05
CA GLN A 129 -2.58 -30.63 -3.78
C GLN A 129 -3.88 -31.22 -3.22
N ASN A 130 -4.28 -30.78 -2.02
CA ASN A 130 -5.48 -31.25 -1.33
C ASN A 130 -6.55 -30.16 -1.26
N LYS A 131 -7.79 -30.57 -0.98
CA LYS A 131 -8.88 -29.62 -0.76
C LYS A 131 -8.64 -28.85 0.54
N ILE A 132 -8.48 -27.53 0.44
CA ILE A 132 -8.35 -26.65 1.60
C ILE A 132 -9.68 -26.62 2.36
N THR A 133 -9.63 -26.97 3.65
CA THR A 133 -10.81 -27.01 4.52
C THR A 133 -10.97 -25.76 5.37
N PHE A 134 -9.88 -25.03 5.60
CA PHE A 134 -9.82 -23.83 6.42
C PHE A 134 -8.64 -22.94 5.99
N TYR A 135 -8.84 -21.63 5.94
CA TYR A 135 -7.76 -20.67 5.68
C TYR A 135 -8.12 -19.24 6.13
N ASP A 136 -7.19 -18.55 6.77
CA ASP A 136 -7.31 -17.14 7.16
C ASP A 136 -6.16 -16.31 6.55
N ALA A 137 -6.43 -15.62 5.44
CA ALA A 137 -5.39 -14.88 4.71
C ALA A 137 -5.49 -13.37 4.96
N VAL A 138 -4.37 -12.79 5.41
CA VAL A 138 -4.31 -11.43 5.94
C VAL A 138 -3.42 -10.56 5.06
N LEU A 139 -3.96 -9.46 4.58
CA LEU A 139 -3.21 -8.42 3.87
C LEU A 139 -2.91 -7.25 4.81
N PHE A 140 -1.64 -6.93 5.00
CA PHE A 140 -1.20 -5.68 5.66
C PHE A 140 -0.73 -4.68 4.61
N GLY A 141 -1.49 -3.60 4.44
CA GLY A 141 -1.25 -2.62 3.39
C GLY A 141 -0.84 -1.26 3.90
N GLU A 142 0.06 -0.61 3.16
CA GLU A 142 0.35 0.81 3.35
C GLU A 142 0.07 1.59 2.08
N ILE A 143 -0.68 2.68 2.21
CA ILE A 143 -1.08 3.52 1.09
C ILE A 143 -0.56 4.93 1.34
N TYR A 144 0.22 5.44 0.40
CA TYR A 144 0.86 6.74 0.49
C TYR A 144 0.40 7.66 -0.64
N GLY A 145 -0.08 8.86 -0.33
CA GLY A 145 -0.29 9.90 -1.34
C GLY A 145 1.04 10.27 -2.02
N GLY A 146 2.10 10.36 -1.21
CA GLY A 146 3.49 10.46 -1.65
C GLY A 146 4.45 10.24 -0.47
N ARG A 147 5.63 9.67 -0.76
CA ARG A 147 6.70 9.40 0.22
C ARG A 147 8.03 9.93 -0.28
N THR A 148 8.78 10.60 0.59
CA THR A 148 10.19 10.95 0.38
C THR A 148 10.96 10.82 1.68
N LEU A 149 12.21 10.36 1.61
CA LEU A 149 13.08 10.30 2.78
C LEU A 149 13.56 11.70 3.17
N GLN A 150 13.91 12.53 2.19
CA GLN A 150 14.46 13.86 2.42
C GLN A 150 13.84 14.84 1.42
N GLY A 151 13.13 15.85 1.93
CA GLY A 151 12.42 16.85 1.15
C GLY A 151 10.95 17.01 1.54
N ASN A 152 10.27 17.91 0.86
CA ASN A 152 8.87 18.24 1.09
C ASN A 152 7.95 17.35 0.28
N ALA A 153 6.72 17.24 0.72
CA ALA A 153 5.70 16.62 -0.06
C ALA A 153 4.33 17.12 0.37
N GLU A 154 3.67 17.55 -0.67
CA GLU A 154 2.77 18.67 -0.59
C GLU A 154 1.60 18.36 -1.48
N LYS A 155 0.39 18.56 -0.95
CA LYS A 155 -0.83 18.47 -1.74
C LYS A 155 -1.04 17.11 -2.40
N ASN A 156 -0.49 16.05 -1.82
CA ASN A 156 -0.76 14.69 -2.29
C ASN A 156 -2.15 14.25 -1.82
N SER A 157 -2.73 13.28 -2.51
CA SER A 157 -4.09 12.82 -2.24
C SER A 157 -4.21 11.31 -2.26
N ILE A 158 -5.05 10.78 -1.38
CA ILE A 158 -5.59 9.42 -1.46
C ILE A 158 -7.10 9.52 -1.52
N GLU A 159 -7.72 8.85 -2.48
CA GLU A 159 -9.18 8.74 -2.60
C GLU A 159 -9.59 7.26 -2.64
N VAL A 160 -10.46 6.85 -1.73
CA VAL A 160 -10.95 5.46 -1.63
C VAL A 160 -12.47 5.43 -1.74
N TYR A 161 -12.97 4.86 -2.84
CA TYR A 161 -14.41 4.70 -3.09
C TYR A 161 -14.91 3.29 -2.74
N HIS A 162 -14.09 2.27 -2.94
CA HIS A 162 -14.40 0.92 -2.51
C HIS A 162 -13.15 0.07 -2.35
N PHE A 163 -13.06 -0.59 -1.20
CA PHE A 163 -12.08 -1.61 -0.88
C PHE A 163 -12.82 -2.77 -0.21
N ASN A 164 -12.81 -3.96 -0.82
CA ASN A 164 -13.44 -5.15 -0.24
C ASN A 164 -12.50 -5.75 0.79
N SER A 165 -12.66 -5.31 2.04
CA SER A 165 -11.66 -5.48 3.08
C SER A 165 -11.81 -6.78 3.90
N LEU A 166 -12.87 -7.54 3.66
CA LEU A 166 -13.13 -8.87 4.18
C LEU A 166 -13.99 -9.61 3.16
N ASP A 167 -13.49 -10.75 2.68
CA ASP A 167 -14.27 -11.67 1.86
C ASP A 167 -14.31 -13.07 2.47
N HIS A 168 -15.48 -13.70 2.36
CA HIS A 168 -15.68 -15.08 2.80
C HIS A 168 -15.87 -15.94 1.56
N LEU A 169 -14.79 -16.59 1.12
CA LEU A 169 -14.83 -17.52 -0.01
C LEU A 169 -15.69 -18.75 0.34
N ASN A 170 -15.67 -19.16 1.62
CA ASN A 170 -16.69 -20.03 2.23
C ASN A 170 -16.71 -19.86 3.76
N LYS A 171 -17.47 -20.72 4.47
CA LYS A 171 -17.60 -20.67 5.94
C LYS A 171 -16.26 -20.72 6.69
N ASN A 172 -15.25 -21.39 6.15
CA ASN A 172 -13.98 -21.67 6.79
C ASN A 172 -12.79 -20.98 6.10
N ILE A 173 -13.02 -20.30 4.98
CA ILE A 173 -11.97 -19.66 4.18
C ILE A 173 -12.31 -18.18 4.02
N LYS A 174 -11.43 -17.32 4.49
CA LYS A 174 -11.59 -15.87 4.42
C LYS A 174 -10.30 -15.16 4.05
N THR A 175 -10.47 -14.01 3.40
CA THR A 175 -9.43 -13.02 3.17
C THR A 175 -9.82 -11.75 3.90
N HIS A 176 -8.87 -11.04 4.49
CA HIS A 176 -9.15 -9.76 5.10
C HIS A 176 -7.93 -8.85 5.07
N ALA A 177 -8.15 -7.56 5.24
CA ALA A 177 -7.09 -6.56 5.16
C ALA A 177 -7.06 -5.65 6.38
N SER A 178 -5.86 -5.17 6.67
CA SER A 178 -5.58 -4.07 7.58
C SER A 178 -4.72 -3.04 6.84
N LEU A 179 -5.10 -1.78 6.91
CA LEU A 179 -4.50 -0.73 6.10
C LEU A 179 -4.04 0.46 6.95
N ASN A 180 -2.85 0.96 6.65
CA ASN A 180 -2.43 2.30 7.03
C ASN A 180 -2.50 3.20 5.80
N LEU A 181 -3.12 4.37 5.95
CA LEU A 181 -3.21 5.38 4.89
C LEU A 181 -2.51 6.65 5.34
N TYR A 182 -1.51 7.05 4.58
CA TYR A 182 -0.71 8.24 4.80
C TYR A 182 -0.98 9.22 3.67
N GLY A 183 -1.67 10.32 3.96
CA GLY A 183 -1.77 11.45 3.03
C GLY A 183 -0.37 11.86 2.58
N ARG A 184 0.61 11.74 3.49
CA ARG A 184 2.03 11.76 3.21
C ARG A 184 2.92 11.09 4.28
N TYR A 185 4.13 10.67 3.87
CA TYR A 185 5.31 10.45 4.73
C TYR A 185 6.59 11.27 4.33
N SER A 186 7.29 11.87 5.30
CA SER A 186 8.59 12.60 5.22
C SER A 186 9.48 12.28 6.42
N ASN A 187 10.77 11.98 6.21
CA ASN A 187 11.72 11.89 7.34
C ASN A 187 12.54 13.19 7.56
N ASP A 188 12.75 14.01 6.54
CA ASP A 188 13.46 15.31 6.64
C ASP A 188 12.79 16.36 5.75
N GLY A 189 11.67 16.92 6.22
CA GLY A 189 10.88 17.92 5.47
C GLY A 189 9.46 18.12 5.99
N GLU A 190 8.64 18.88 5.25
CA GLU A 190 7.28 19.30 5.68
C GLU A 190 6.12 18.66 4.92
N ALA A 191 5.14 18.07 5.60
CA ALA A 191 3.97 17.41 5.02
C ALA A 191 2.70 18.29 5.01
N ASN A 192 2.60 19.17 4.02
CA ASN A 192 1.54 20.19 4.00
C ASN A 192 0.44 19.95 2.96
N GLY A 193 -0.81 20.23 3.33
CA GLY A 193 -1.94 20.32 2.41
C GLY A 193 -2.38 18.99 1.79
N ASN A 194 -2.01 17.85 2.38
CA ASN A 194 -2.36 16.53 1.86
C ASN A 194 -3.81 16.17 2.20
N LYS A 195 -4.43 15.33 1.38
CA LYS A 195 -5.83 14.95 1.53
C LYS A 195 -6.00 13.43 1.56
N ILE A 196 -6.77 12.92 2.51
CA ILE A 196 -7.32 11.57 2.43
C ILE A 196 -8.84 11.68 2.35
N VAL A 197 -9.41 11.09 1.31
CA VAL A 197 -10.85 11.10 1.04
C VAL A 197 -11.38 9.68 1.04
N PHE A 198 -12.38 9.42 1.87
CA PHE A 198 -13.20 8.23 1.78
C PHE A 198 -14.56 8.60 1.20
N ARG A 199 -14.97 7.85 0.17
CA ARG A 199 -16.28 7.93 -0.48
C ARG A 199 -16.84 6.52 -0.63
N LEU A 200 -16.87 5.81 0.49
CA LEU A 200 -17.16 4.39 0.54
C LEU A 200 -18.57 4.08 0.05
N LYS A 201 -18.67 3.32 -1.04
CA LYS A 201 -19.95 2.77 -1.52
C LYS A 201 -20.50 1.68 -0.60
N LYS A 202 -19.61 1.02 0.15
CA LYS A 202 -19.92 -0.04 1.12
C LYS A 202 -18.97 0.10 2.33
N PRO A 203 -19.42 -0.24 3.55
CA PRO A 203 -18.59 -0.13 4.74
C PRO A 203 -17.38 -1.07 4.66
N LEU A 204 -16.27 -0.65 5.26
CA LEU A 204 -15.13 -1.52 5.55
C LEU A 204 -15.57 -2.53 6.62
N LYS A 205 -15.19 -3.79 6.43
CA LYS A 205 -15.53 -4.89 7.32
C LYS A 205 -14.27 -5.39 8.02
N ILE A 206 -14.45 -5.79 9.28
CA ILE A 206 -13.40 -6.36 10.13
C ILE A 206 -13.84 -7.71 10.66
N SER A 207 -12.87 -8.60 10.87
CA SER A 207 -13.07 -9.93 11.47
C SER A 207 -11.83 -10.25 12.29
N ASP A 208 -12.01 -10.91 13.43
CA ASP A 208 -10.89 -11.46 14.20
C ASP A 208 -10.04 -12.38 13.33
N ASN A 209 -8.74 -12.36 13.51
CA ASN A 209 -7.81 -13.18 12.74
C ASN A 209 -6.72 -13.76 13.64
N PHE A 210 -6.02 -14.79 13.17
CA PHE A 210 -4.97 -15.47 13.96
C PHE A 210 -3.84 -14.56 14.40
N TYR A 211 -3.62 -13.44 13.71
CA TYR A 211 -2.56 -12.51 14.05
C TYR A 211 -3.00 -11.43 15.05
N GLY A 212 -4.29 -11.39 15.43
CA GLY A 212 -4.82 -10.43 16.40
C GLY A 212 -4.74 -8.96 15.95
N LYS A 213 -4.44 -8.69 14.67
CA LYS A 213 -4.23 -7.35 14.14
C LYS A 213 -5.33 -7.00 13.15
N ASN A 214 -6.12 -5.98 13.46
CA ASN A 214 -7.15 -5.40 12.60
C ASN A 214 -7.11 -3.88 12.72
N TYR A 215 -6.77 -3.17 11.64
CA TYR A 215 -6.68 -1.71 11.69
C TYR A 215 -6.97 -1.02 10.35
N TYR A 216 -7.49 0.21 10.45
CA TYR A 216 -7.60 1.18 9.36
C TYR A 216 -7.16 2.54 9.89
N ASN A 217 -5.85 2.78 9.88
CA ASN A 217 -5.29 3.99 10.45
C ASN A 217 -5.14 5.06 9.38
N LEU A 218 -5.50 6.30 9.73
CA LEU A 218 -5.43 7.45 8.82
C LEU A 218 -4.45 8.49 9.38
N TYR A 219 -3.45 8.84 8.57
CA TYR A 219 -2.40 9.80 8.91
C TYR A 219 -2.40 10.92 7.87
N GLY A 220 -2.78 12.14 8.27
CA GLY A 220 -2.94 13.26 7.34
C GLY A 220 -1.60 13.69 6.72
N GLY A 221 -0.55 13.68 7.55
CA GLY A 221 0.84 13.86 7.13
C GLY A 221 1.78 13.48 8.27
N PHE A 222 2.85 12.77 7.96
CA PHE A 222 3.96 12.47 8.87
C PHE A 222 5.22 13.18 8.39
N ALA A 223 5.82 14.01 9.23
CA ALA A 223 6.96 14.85 8.90
C ALA A 223 7.68 15.37 10.14
N THR A 224 9.00 15.58 10.02
CA THR A 224 9.86 16.11 11.08
C THR A 224 9.85 17.63 11.17
N GLU A 225 9.71 18.35 10.06
CA GLU A 225 9.73 19.82 10.04
C GLU A 225 8.33 20.45 10.18
N GLY A 226 7.25 19.67 9.99
CA GLY A 226 5.87 20.13 10.21
C GLY A 226 4.84 19.44 9.31
N ALA A 227 3.56 19.42 9.73
CA ALA A 227 2.48 18.77 8.99
C ALA A 227 1.18 19.61 9.02
N ASN A 228 1.12 20.67 8.21
CA ASN A 228 0.06 21.68 8.28
C ASN A 228 -1.03 21.47 7.23
N PHE A 229 -2.25 21.90 7.54
CA PHE A 229 -3.39 21.96 6.59
C PHE A 229 -3.74 20.62 5.91
N ASN A 230 -3.43 19.49 6.55
CA ASN A 230 -3.83 18.18 6.06
C ASN A 230 -5.32 17.94 6.37
N VAL A 231 -6.04 17.30 5.45
CA VAL A 231 -7.49 17.14 5.51
C VAL A 231 -7.89 15.67 5.41
N PHE A 232 -8.75 15.25 6.33
CA PHE A 232 -9.54 14.03 6.20
C PHE A 232 -10.97 14.40 5.80
N ASP A 233 -11.50 13.67 4.82
CA ASP A 233 -12.84 13.90 4.28
C ASP A 233 -13.50 12.52 4.10
N ILE A 234 -14.31 12.10 5.08
CA ILE A 234 -14.85 10.74 5.21
C ILE A 234 -16.37 10.77 5.03
#